data_AF-A0A2D7GVX4-F1
#
_entry.id   AF-A0A2D7GVX4-F1
#
_cell.length_a   1.000
_cell.length_b   1.000
_cell.length_c   1.000
_cell.angle_alpha   90.00
_cell.angle_beta   90.00
_cell.angle_gamma   90.00
#
_symmetry.space_group_name_H-M   'P 1'
#
loop_
_entity.id
_entity.type
_entity.pdbx_description
1 polymer ?
#
loop_
_entity_poly.entity_id
_entity_poly.type
_entity_poly.pdbx_seq_one_letter_code
_entity_poly.pdbx_strand_id
1 'polypeptide(L)' 'MKRVFNIGSVKNIADPAPQSPLKIAVEFLTASFPQLRHTRLYDSDGVLSDDGKVLIFDVPLPTAKVNG' A
#
# COMPACT_ATOMS: atom_id res chain seq x y z
N MET A 1 9.79 -10.88 -6.27
CA MET A 1 9.54 -9.54 -6.86
C MET A 1 9.36 -8.54 -5.74
N LYS A 2 9.93 -7.34 -5.83
CA LYS A 2 9.89 -6.37 -4.72
C LYS A 2 8.57 -5.60 -4.75
N ARG A 3 7.88 -5.48 -3.61
CA ARG A 3 6.68 -4.65 -3.48
C ARG A 3 7.02 -3.29 -2.86
N VAL A 4 6.29 -2.26 -3.28
CA VAL A 4 6.38 -0.90 -2.76
C VAL A 4 4.99 -0.32 -2.62
N PHE A 5 4.76 0.46 -1.57
CA PHE A 5 3.48 1.05 -1.25
C PHE A 5 3.53 2.57 -1.36
N ASN A 6 2.51 3.15 -1.99
CA ASN A 6 2.27 4.58 -2.06
C ASN A 6 1.01 4.87 -1.25
N ILE A 7 1.14 5.60 -0.14
CA ILE A 7 0.05 5.90 0.80
C ILE A 7 -0.18 7.41 0.79
N GLY A 8 -1.18 7.85 0.01
CA GLY A 8 -1.43 9.28 -0.20
C GLY A 8 -0.22 10.01 -0.79
N SER A 9 0.29 11.01 -0.05
CA SER A 9 1.48 11.79 -0.41
C SER A 9 2.80 11.08 -0.08
N VAL A 10 2.79 10.05 0.76
CA VAL A 10 3.99 9.28 1.09
C VAL A 10 4.19 8.21 0.03
N LYS A 11 5.25 8.36 -0.77
CA LYS A 11 5.57 7.46 -1.89
C LYS A 11 6.75 6.56 -1.54
N ASN A 12 6.88 5.46 -2.27
CA ASN A 12 8.03 4.55 -2.21
C ASN A 12 8.28 3.86 -0.87
N ILE A 13 7.23 3.52 -0.12
CA ILE A 13 7.35 2.81 1.15
C ILE A 13 7.72 1.36 0.86
N ALA A 14 8.86 0.92 1.40
CA ALA A 14 9.30 -0.46 1.26
C ALA A 14 8.33 -1.42 1.95
N ASP A 15 8.14 -2.58 1.34
CA ASP A 15 7.36 -3.65 1.93
C ASP A 15 7.95 -4.13 3.27
N PRO A 16 7.20 -4.02 4.39
CA PRO A 16 7.68 -4.44 5.69
C PRO A 16 7.75 -5.97 5.84
N ALA A 17 7.09 -6.74 4.96
CA ALA A 17 7.04 -8.19 5.01
C ALA A 17 7.16 -8.82 3.60
N PRO A 18 8.33 -8.71 2.94
CA PRO A 18 8.53 -9.07 1.53
C PRO A 18 8.36 -10.57 1.23
N GLN A 19 8.51 -11.42 2.25
CA GLN A 19 8.34 -12.87 2.14
C GLN A 19 6.93 -13.33 2.55
N SER A 20 6.08 -12.42 3.01
CA SER A 20 4.73 -12.71 3.48
C SER A 20 3.67 -12.30 2.45
N PRO A 21 2.45 -12.87 2.54
CA PRO A 21 1.32 -12.43 1.73
C PRO A 21 1.02 -10.93 1.91
N LEU A 22 0.40 -10.32 0.89
CA LEU A 22 0.08 -8.89 0.87
C LEU A 22 -0.68 -8.44 2.13
N LYS A 23 -1.63 -9.26 2.59
CA LYS A 23 -2.41 -9.01 3.81
C LYS A 23 -1.52 -8.75 5.03
N ILE A 24 -0.46 -9.53 5.21
CA ILE A 24 0.46 -9.39 6.35
C ILE A 24 1.28 -8.11 6.23
N ALA A 25 1.76 -7.79 5.02
CA ALA A 25 2.44 -6.52 4.77
C ALA A 25 1.54 -5.32 5.10
N VAL A 26 0.26 -5.37 4.70
CA VAL A 26 -0.72 -4.32 5.01
C VAL A 26 -0.98 -4.24 6.52
N GLU A 27 -1.10 -5.36 7.23
CA GLU A 27 -1.23 -5.38 8.69
C GLU A 27 -0.08 -4.64 9.39
N PHE A 28 1.17 -4.88 8.97
CA PHE A 28 2.32 -4.14 9.49
C PHE A 28 2.28 -2.64 9.15
N LEU A 29 1.87 -2.29 7.93
CA LEU A 29 1.71 -0.88 7.54
C LEU A 29 0.66 -0.17 8.42
N THR A 30 -0.34 -0.86 8.97
CA THR A 30 -1.32 -0.23 9.87
C THR A 30 -0.75 0.27 11.19
N ALA A 31 0.46 -0.17 11.58
CA ALA A 31 1.15 0.37 12.75
C ALA A 31 1.60 1.83 12.53
N SER A 32 2.04 2.15 11.30
CA SER A 32 2.47 3.51 10.91
C SER A 32 1.35 4.32 10.24
N PHE A 33 0.40 3.63 9.59
CA PHE A 33 -0.71 4.23 8.86
C PHE A 33 -2.05 3.61 9.31
N PRO A 34 -2.55 3.96 10.52
CA PRO A 34 -3.76 3.36 11.10
C PRO A 34 -5.01 3.45 10.22
N GLN A 35 -5.07 4.45 9.34
CA GLN A 35 -6.16 4.65 8.40
C GLN A 35 -6.31 3.52 7.37
N LEU A 36 -5.27 2.71 7.18
CA LEU A 36 -5.31 1.55 6.28
C LEU A 36 -6.12 0.37 6.83
N ARG A 37 -6.49 0.35 8.11
CA ARG A 37 -7.29 -0.73 8.71
C ARG A 37 -8.65 -0.96 8.04
N HIS A 38 -9.15 0.06 7.35
CA HIS A 38 -10.42 0.01 6.62
C HIS A 38 -10.23 -0.11 5.11
N THR A 39 -8.98 -0.10 4.63
CA THR A 39 -8.66 -0.21 3.20
C THR A 39 -8.53 -1.67 2.81
N ARG A 40 -9.20 -2.07 1.73
CA ARG A 40 -9.01 -3.38 1.10
C ARG A 40 -8.01 -3.23 -0.05
N LEU A 41 -7.03 -4.11 -0.09
CA LEU A 41 -6.03 -4.17 -1.13
C LEU A 41 -5.93 -5.61 -1.62
N TYR A 42 -5.96 -5.80 -2.93
CA TYR A 42 -5.87 -7.09 -3.60
C TYR A 42 -4.53 -7.20 -4.34
N ASP A 43 -4.05 -8.42 -4.56
CA ASP A 43 -2.79 -8.62 -5.31
C ASP A 43 -2.88 -8.06 -6.74
N SER A 44 -4.08 -8.01 -7.33
CA SER A 44 -4.35 -7.42 -8.65
C SER A 44 -4.20 -5.90 -8.71
N ASP A 45 -4.19 -5.21 -7.57
CA ASP A 45 -4.04 -3.76 -7.51
C ASP A 45 -2.59 -3.33 -7.73
N GLY A 46 -1.65 -4.29 -7.74
CA GLY A 46 -0.24 -4.05 -8.00
C GLY A 46 0.02 -3.70 -9.46
N VAL A 47 0.62 -2.52 -9.69
CA VAL A 47 1.06 -2.07 -11.01
C VAL A 47 2.56 -2.26 -11.13
N LEU A 48 2.99 -2.80 -12.27
CA LEU A 48 4.41 -2.98 -12.55
C LEU A 48 5.09 -1.62 -12.78
N SER A 49 6.27 -1.41 -12.21
CA SER A 49 7.11 -0.25 -12.52
C SER A 49 7.59 -0.27 -13.97
N ASP A 50 7.94 0.89 -14.52
CA ASP A 50 8.43 1.04 -15.91
C ASP A 50 9.64 0.14 -16.23
N ASP A 51 10.47 -0.14 -15.22
CA ASP A 51 11.65 -1.01 -15.33
C ASP A 51 11.37 -2.50 -15.09
N GLY A 52 10.12 -2.86 -14.75
CA GLY A 52 9.69 -4.23 -14.50
C GLY A 52 10.17 -4.86 -13.19
N LYS A 53 10.85 -4.11 -12.32
CA LYS A 53 11.51 -4.68 -11.13
C LYS A 53 10.68 -4.62 -9.86
N VAL A 54 9.72 -3.70 -9.81
CA VAL A 54 8.95 -3.39 -8.61
C VAL A 54 7.45 -3.47 -8.90
N LEU A 55 6.72 -4.08 -7.98
CA LEU A 55 5.26 -4.04 -7.97
C LEU A 55 4.82 -2.90 -7.02
N ILE A 56 4.16 -1.88 -7.58
CA ILE A 56 3.75 -0.67 -6.89
C ILE A 56 2.26 -0.79 -6.54
N PHE A 57 1.93 -0.55 -5.27
CA PHE A 57 0.55 -0.48 -4.79
C PHE A 57 0.21 0.96 -4.39
N ASP A 58 -0.69 1.60 -5.14
CA ASP A 58 -1.28 2.87 -4.74
C ASP A 58 -2.45 2.63 -3.79
N VAL A 59 -2.21 2.88 -2.51
CA VAL A 59 -3.17 2.62 -1.43
C VAL A 59 -4.06 3.86 -1.25
N PRO A 60 -5.37 3.78 -1.53
CA PRO A 60 -6.26 4.92 -1.39
C PRO A 60 -6.41 5.28 0.09
N LEU A 61 -6.22 6.57 0.38
CA LEU A 61 -6.59 7.13 1.67
C LEU A 61 -8.08 7.48 1.64
N PRO A 62 -8.87 7.06 2.65
CA PRO A 62 -10.24 7.53 2.76
C PRO A 62 -10.23 9.06 2.86
N THR A 63 -10.94 9.73 1.95
CA THR A 63 -11.04 11.19 1.94
C THR A 63 -11.63 11.66 3.26
N ALA A 64 -11.00 12.66 3.88
CA ALA A 64 -11.60 13.34 5.03
C ALA A 64 -12.98 13.87 4.60
N LYS A 65 -14.01 13.58 5.39
CA LYS A 65 -15.36 14.07 5.13
C LYS A 65 -15.32 15.61 5.14
N VAL A 66 -15.47 16.22 3.97
CA VAL A 66 -15.70 17.66 3.86
C VAL A 66 -17.19 17.90 4.11
N ASN A 67 -17.53 18.50 5.25
CA ASN A 67 -18.86 19.03 5.45
C ASN A 67 -18.95 20.33 4.63
N GLY A 68 -19.74 20.28 3.55
CA GLY A 68 -20.14 21.48 2.80
C GLY A 68 -21.17 22.31 3.55
#